data_AF-G9EM41-F1
#
_entry.id   AF-G9EM41-F1
#
_cell.length_a   1.000
_cell.length_b   1.000
_cell.length_c   1.000
_cell.angle_alpha   90.00
_cell.angle_beta   90.00
_cell.angle_gamma   90.00
#
_symmetry.space_group_name_H-M   'P 1'
#
loop_
_entity.id
_entity.type
_entity.pdbx_description
1 polymer ?
#
loop_
_entity_poly.entity_id
_entity_poly.type
_entity_poly.pdbx_seq_one_letter_code
_entity_poly.pdbx_strand_id
1 'polypeptide(L)'
;MPKNEKISEDAQKTSALFALGALILAPLLYLDTKFGITAALIVAGGAIYQLHEIGRTKRTFSNAMNTGNTLFSGLTGDKSTELENAAKNVFAGGGAVFDEIFPPNKAPK
;
A
#
# COMPACT_ATOMS: atom_id res chain seq x y z
N MET A 1 8.79 -9.66 13.88
CA MET A 1 8.90 -10.29 12.54
C MET A 1 10.07 -9.70 11.79
N PRO A 2 10.82 -10.50 11.04
CA PRO A 2 11.84 -10.01 10.10
C PRO A 2 11.21 -9.09 9.04
N LYS A 3 11.95 -8.06 8.62
CA LYS A 3 11.44 -6.97 7.74
C LYS A 3 10.86 -7.47 6.42
N ASN A 4 11.42 -8.55 5.87
CA ASN A 4 10.98 -9.11 4.58
C ASN A 4 9.63 -9.85 4.68
N GLU A 5 9.37 -10.54 5.79
CA GLU A 5 8.07 -11.19 6.02
C GLU A 5 6.96 -10.16 6.15
N LYS A 6 7.20 -9.05 6.86
CA LYS A 6 6.21 -7.97 6.98
C LYS A 6 5.88 -7.32 5.63
N ILE A 7 6.89 -7.06 4.79
CA ILE A 7 6.65 -6.51 3.44
C ILE A 7 5.83 -7.49 2.59
N SER A 8 6.11 -8.79 2.69
CA SER A 8 5.35 -9.82 1.99
C SER A 8 3.89 -9.88 2.45
N GLU A 9 3.64 -9.82 3.76
CA GLU A 9 2.28 -9.80 4.33
C GLU A 9 1.51 -8.54 3.90
N ASP A 10 2.13 -7.36 4.03
CA ASP A 10 1.56 -6.08 3.61
C ASP A 10 1.24 -6.11 2.10
N ALA A 11 2.11 -6.69 1.26
CA ALA A 11 1.85 -6.85 -0.16
C ALA A 11 0.65 -7.78 -0.45
N GLN A 12 0.51 -8.88 0.30
CA GLN A 12 -0.65 -9.77 0.19
C GLN A 12 -1.94 -9.04 0.55
N LYS A 13 -1.96 -8.33 1.67
CA LYS A 13 -3.12 -7.52 2.11
C LYS A 13 -3.50 -6.44 1.08
N THR A 14 -2.51 -5.72 0.55
CA THR A 14 -2.72 -4.75 -0.52
C THR A 14 -3.31 -5.41 -1.77
N SER A 15 -2.81 -6.57 -2.18
CA SER A 15 -3.36 -7.30 -3.34
C SER A 15 -4.82 -7.71 -3.12
N ALA A 16 -5.19 -8.11 -1.90
CA ALA A 16 -6.57 -8.42 -1.54
C ALA A 16 -7.49 -7.19 -1.66
N LEU A 17 -7.03 -6.01 -1.23
CA LEU A 17 -7.79 -4.76 -1.42
C LEU A 17 -8.03 -4.45 -2.91
N PHE A 18 -7.01 -4.60 -3.76
CA PHE A 18 -7.20 -4.40 -5.20
C PHE A 18 -8.13 -5.44 -5.83
N ALA A 19 -8.07 -6.70 -5.40
CA ALA A 19 -8.98 -7.74 -5.87
C ALA A 19 -10.43 -7.43 -5.48
N LEU A 20 -10.67 -6.98 -4.24
CA LEU A 20 -12.00 -6.55 -3.79
C LEU A 20 -12.48 -5.32 -4.57
N GLY A 21 -11.62 -4.34 -4.79
CA GLY A 21 -11.94 -3.17 -5.61
C GLY A 21 -12.30 -3.54 -7.06
N ALA A 22 -11.54 -4.47 -7.66
CA ALA A 22 -11.81 -4.99 -8.99
C ALA A 22 -13.15 -5.73 -9.05
N LEU A 23 -13.49 -6.50 -8.01
CA LEU A 23 -14.78 -7.20 -7.93
C LEU A 23 -15.96 -6.22 -7.84
N ILE A 24 -15.81 -5.13 -7.08
CA ILE A 24 -16.82 -4.06 -6.98
C ILE A 24 -17.01 -3.36 -8.34
N LEU A 25 -15.93 -3.16 -9.09
CA LEU A 25 -15.96 -2.51 -10.40
C LEU A 25 -16.35 -3.46 -11.54
N ALA A 26 -16.33 -4.77 -11.32
CA ALA A 26 -16.59 -5.78 -12.36
C ALA A 26 -17.93 -5.56 -13.09
N PRO A 27 -19.07 -5.29 -12.42
CA PRO A 27 -20.33 -5.03 -13.12
C PRO A 27 -20.24 -3.87 -14.10
N LEU A 28 -19.43 -2.84 -13.78
CA LEU A 28 -19.25 -1.68 -14.65
C LEU A 28 -18.48 -2.04 -15.93
N LEU A 29 -17.52 -2.97 -15.84
CA LEU A 29 -16.79 -3.49 -16.99
C LEU A 29 -17.69 -4.29 -17.94
N TYR A 30 -18.71 -4.97 -17.40
CA TYR A 30 -19.70 -5.72 -18.18
C TYR A 30 -20.78 -4.82 -18.81
N LEU A 31 -21.11 -3.68 -18.19
CA LEU A 31 -22.12 -2.74 -18.69
C LEU A 31 -21.59 -1.89 -19.85
N ASP A 32 -20.45 -1.23 -19.65
CA ASP A 32 -19.76 -0.47 -20.70
C ASP A 32 -18.26 -0.59 -20.45
N THR A 33 -17.58 -1.34 -21.31
CA THR A 33 -16.16 -1.64 -21.13
C THR A 33 -15.29 -0.39 -21.19
N LYS A 34 -15.62 0.63 -22.01
CA LYS A 34 -14.80 1.84 -22.11
C LYS A 34 -14.93 2.69 -20.86
N PHE A 35 -16.16 2.87 -20.39
CA PHE A 35 -16.42 3.60 -19.16
C PHE A 35 -15.87 2.84 -17.94
N GLY A 36 -16.09 1.52 -17.87
CA GLY A 36 -15.63 0.65 -16.80
C GLY A 36 -14.11 0.63 -16.67
N ILE A 37 -13.36 0.52 -17.78
CA ILE A 37 -11.89 0.58 -17.75
C ILE A 37 -11.43 1.96 -17.29
N THR A 38 -12.04 3.03 -17.80
CA THR A 38 -11.69 4.41 -17.41
C THR A 38 -11.90 4.64 -15.92
N ALA A 39 -13.06 4.23 -15.39
CA ALA A 39 -13.36 4.32 -13.98
C ALA A 39 -12.39 3.48 -13.13
N ALA A 40 -12.06 2.25 -13.57
CA ALA A 40 -11.12 1.39 -12.89
C ALA A 40 -9.70 2.00 -12.82
N LEU A 41 -9.24 2.64 -13.90
CA LEU A 41 -7.93 3.31 -13.91
C LEU A 41 -7.89 4.51 -12.96
N ILE A 42 -8.96 5.32 -12.92
CA ILE A 42 -9.05 6.46 -12.00
C ILE A 42 -9.04 5.97 -10.55
N VAL A 43 -9.86 4.97 -10.23
CA VAL A 43 -9.93 4.39 -8.89
C VAL A 43 -8.59 3.75 -8.50
N ALA A 44 -7.97 2.98 -9.38
CA ALA A 44 -6.68 2.36 -9.12
C ALA A 44 -5.57 3.39 -8.90
N GLY A 45 -5.49 4.42 -9.75
CA GLY A 45 -4.52 5.51 -9.59
C GLY A 45 -4.69 6.27 -8.27
N GLY A 46 -5.93 6.63 -7.93
CA GLY A 46 -6.26 7.27 -6.67
C GLY A 46 -5.93 6.37 -5.46
N ALA A 47 -6.28 5.09 -5.52
CA ALA A 47 -5.97 4.13 -4.47
C ALA A 47 -4.46 3.99 -4.27
N ILE A 48 -3.68 3.79 -5.34
CA ILE A 48 -2.21 3.68 -5.26
C ILE A 48 -1.61 4.93 -4.61
N TYR A 49 -2.07 6.13 -5.00
CA TYR A 49 -1.60 7.38 -4.41
C TYR A 49 -1.92 7.48 -2.90
N GLN A 50 -3.15 7.18 -2.51
CA GLN A 50 -3.57 7.23 -1.10
C GLN A 50 -2.82 6.19 -0.25
N LEU A 51 -2.67 4.96 -0.76
CA LEU A 51 -1.89 3.92 -0.08
C LEU A 51 -0.41 4.34 0.05
N HIS A 52 0.16 4.97 -0.97
CA HIS A 52 1.51 5.52 -0.89
C HIS A 52 1.63 6.55 0.25
N GLU A 53 0.72 7.52 0.34
CA GLU A 53 0.82 8.59 1.35
C GLU A 53 0.62 8.07 2.79
N ILE A 54 -0.34 7.16 2.98
CA ILE A 54 -0.56 6.47 4.27
C ILE A 54 0.68 5.68 4.66
N GLY A 55 1.22 4.88 3.75
CA GLY A 55 2.39 4.06 4.01
C GLY A 55 3.67 4.86 4.23
N ARG A 56 3.84 5.96 3.47
CA ARG A 56 4.93 6.94 3.68
C ARG A 56 4.86 7.50 5.09
N THR A 57 3.69 7.90 5.56
CA THR A 57 3.49 8.45 6.91
C THR A 57 3.82 7.42 8.00
N LYS A 58 3.33 6.18 7.87
CA LYS A 58 3.62 5.10 8.84
C LYS A 58 5.09 4.69 8.87
N ARG A 59 5.74 4.60 7.71
CA ARG A 59 7.17 4.25 7.61
C ARG A 59 8.06 5.38 8.08
N THR A 60 7.70 6.64 7.81
CA THR A 60 8.43 7.81 8.32
C THR A 60 8.33 7.89 9.84
N PHE A 61 7.16 7.64 10.44
CA PHE A 61 7.03 7.62 11.90
C PHE A 61 7.79 6.45 12.55
N SER A 62 7.68 5.24 11.98
CA SER A 62 8.41 4.06 12.47
C SER A 62 9.92 4.17 12.27
N ASN A 63 10.38 4.88 11.24
CA ASN A 63 11.78 5.18 11.04
C ASN A 63 12.22 6.31 11.97
N ALA A 64 11.44 7.40 12.15
CA ALA A 64 11.74 8.52 13.03
C ALA A 64 11.94 8.09 14.49
N MET A 65 11.12 7.16 14.99
CA MET A 65 11.34 6.52 16.31
C MET A 65 12.65 5.72 16.40
N ASN A 66 13.22 5.29 15.27
CA ASN A 66 14.53 4.63 15.16
C ASN A 66 15.63 5.55 14.60
N THR A 67 15.37 6.85 14.39
CA THR A 67 16.24 7.81 13.68
C THR A 67 17.07 8.65 14.65
N GLY A 68 18.00 7.99 15.35
CA GLY A 68 19.31 8.62 15.57
C GLY A 68 20.24 8.42 14.37
N ASN A 69 19.95 7.46 13.46
CA ASN A 69 20.93 6.89 12.54
C ASN A 69 20.62 7.05 11.03
N THR A 70 19.54 7.75 10.65
CA THR A 70 18.97 7.72 9.27
C THR A 70 18.96 9.06 8.54
N LEU A 71 19.50 10.11 9.16
CA LEU A 71 19.53 11.47 8.60
C LEU A 71 20.36 11.61 7.30
N PHE A 72 21.19 10.61 6.95
CA PHE A 72 22.06 10.66 5.76
C PHE A 72 21.61 9.78 4.56
N SER A 73 20.47 9.07 4.65
CA SER A 73 20.03 8.19 3.53
C SER A 73 19.44 8.93 2.33
N GLY A 74 19.11 10.22 2.46
CA GLY A 74 18.56 11.05 1.37
C GLY A 74 19.58 11.51 0.32
N LEU A 75 20.87 11.21 0.49
CA LEU A 75 21.95 11.67 -0.39
C LEU A 75 22.30 10.71 -1.54
N THR A 76 21.77 9.48 -1.55
CA THR A 76 22.18 8.43 -2.52
C THR A 76 21.20 8.26 -3.68
N GLY A 77 20.69 9.37 -4.24
CA GLY A 77 19.61 9.44 -5.25
C GLY A 77 19.76 8.50 -6.45
N ASP A 78 19.31 7.26 -6.29
CA ASP A 78 19.17 6.26 -7.34
C ASP A 78 17.67 6.00 -7.61
N LYS A 79 17.24 6.17 -8.86
CA LYS A 79 15.82 6.07 -9.28
C LYS A 79 15.23 4.69 -8.99
N SER A 80 16.07 3.66 -8.99
CA SER A 80 15.72 2.29 -8.60
C SER A 80 15.20 2.22 -7.16
N THR A 81 15.83 2.99 -6.26
CA THR A 81 15.53 3.05 -4.84
C THR A 81 14.27 3.86 -4.57
N GLU A 82 14.00 4.90 -5.37
CA GLU A 82 12.77 5.69 -5.28
C GLU A 82 11.54 4.85 -5.64
N LEU A 83 11.60 4.08 -6.73
CA LEU A 83 10.51 3.20 -7.15
C LEU A 83 10.27 2.09 -6.12
N GLU A 84 11.34 1.47 -5.62
CA GLU A 84 11.25 0.43 -4.59
C GLU A 84 10.65 0.99 -3.28
N ASN A 85 11.02 2.20 -2.88
CA ASN A 85 10.45 2.86 -1.71
C ASN A 85 8.98 3.23 -1.93
N ALA A 86 8.61 3.69 -3.13
CA ALA A 86 7.22 3.96 -3.48
C ALA A 86 6.36 2.70 -3.38
N ALA A 87 6.84 1.57 -3.92
CA ALA A 87 6.16 0.28 -3.80
C ALA A 87 6.02 -0.17 -2.34
N LYS A 88 7.10 -0.06 -1.54
CA LYS A 88 7.07 -0.36 -0.11
C LYS A 88 6.08 0.52 0.66
N ASN A 89 5.92 1.78 0.27
CA ASN A 89 4.92 2.66 0.86
C ASN A 89 3.51 2.19 0.49
N VAL A 90 3.24 1.87 -0.77
CA VAL A 90 1.93 1.34 -1.20
C VAL A 90 1.57 0.05 -0.46
N PHE A 91 2.52 -0.88 -0.29
CA PHE A 91 2.28 -2.10 0.48
C PHE A 91 2.00 -1.80 1.95
N ALA A 92 2.84 -1.01 2.62
CA ALA A 92 2.63 -0.66 4.02
C ALA A 92 1.30 0.10 4.26
N GLY A 93 0.89 0.96 3.31
CA GLY A 93 -0.38 1.65 3.37
C GLY A 93 -1.56 0.71 3.16
N GLY A 94 -1.48 -0.20 2.18
CA GLY A 94 -2.56 -1.16 1.94
C GLY A 94 -2.67 -2.21 3.04
N GLY A 95 -1.57 -2.66 3.64
CA GLY A 95 -1.59 -3.46 4.87
C GLY A 95 -2.30 -2.74 6.01
N ALA A 96 -2.03 -1.45 6.21
CA ALA A 96 -2.69 -0.65 7.24
C ALA A 96 -4.20 -0.46 6.99
N VAL A 97 -4.60 -0.16 5.75
CA VAL A 97 -6.02 -0.03 5.39
C VAL A 97 -6.75 -1.37 5.50
N PHE A 98 -6.10 -2.46 5.08
CA PHE A 98 -6.66 -3.80 5.22
C PHE A 98 -6.92 -4.14 6.69
N ASP A 99 -5.94 -3.90 7.56
CA ASP A 99 -6.07 -4.16 9.00
C ASP A 99 -7.12 -3.25 9.67
N GLU A 100 -7.38 -2.06 9.12
CA GLU A 100 -8.45 -1.18 9.59
C GLU A 100 -9.84 -1.71 9.22
N ILE A 101 -9.98 -2.27 8.01
CA ILE A 101 -11.24 -2.86 7.51
C ILE A 101 -11.47 -4.26 8.12
N PHE A 102 -10.41 -5.05 8.25
CA PHE A 102 -10.38 -6.41 8.77
C PHE A 102 -9.44 -6.50 9.97
N PRO A 103 -9.87 -6.03 11.15
CA PRO A 103 -9.03 -6.03 12.34
C PRO A 103 -8.50 -7.43 12.64
N PRO A 104 -7.19 -7.58 12.94
CA PRO A 104 -6.66 -8.87 13.34
C PRO A 104 -7.36 -9.33 14.62
N ASN A 105 -7.84 -10.58 14.62
CA ASN A 105 -8.39 -11.20 15.82
C ASN A 105 -7.34 -11.15 16.92
N LYS A 106 -7.56 -10.34 17.95
CA LYS A 106 -6.75 -10.40 19.17
C LYS A 106 -7.07 -11.75 19.82
N ALA A 107 -6.10 -12.66 19.85
CA ALA A 107 -6.22 -13.82 20.73
C ALA A 107 -6.52 -13.31 22.16
N PRO A 108 -7.47 -13.94 22.90
CA PRO A 108 -7.68 -13.59 24.29
C PRO A 108 -6.36 -13.77 25.04
N LYS A 109 -6.03 -12.77 25.88
CA LYS A 109 -4.86 -12.79 26.75
C LYS A 109 -4.90 -13.97 27.72
#